data_AF-A0AAE4D5S5-F1
#
_entry.id   AF-A0AAE4D5S5-F1
#
_cell.length_a   1.000
_cell.length_b   1.000
_cell.length_c   1.000
_cell.angle_alpha   90.00
_cell.angle_beta   90.00
_cell.angle_gamma   90.00
#
_symmetry.space_group_name_H-M   'P 1'
#
loop_
_entity.id
_entity.type
_entity.pdbx_description
1 polymer ?
#
loop_
_entity_poly.entity_id
_entity_poly.type
_entity_poly.pdbx_seq_one_letter_code
_entity_poly.pdbx_strand_id
1 'polypeptide(L)'
;WRAFHRGVYPWAARQRERAAIGAGRVVRIGTYGDPAAVPDHVWTDLLRDAASHTAYTHASGWRPDLAMQSADSHAEARAAWAKGQRTFRVLESLADLDKANEVLCPASKEAGQRTTCAACKLCGGTSTASPKSIAIPMH
;
A
#
# COMPACT_ATOMS: atom_id res chain seq x y z
N TRP A 1 6.02 8.48 17.12
CA TRP A 1 6.09 8.94 18.53
C TRP A 1 6.89 10.23 18.71
N ARG A 2 8.23 10.23 18.52
CA ARG A 2 9.06 11.43 18.75
C ARG A 2 8.61 12.66 17.95
N ALA A 3 8.24 12.50 16.67
CA ALA A 3 7.76 13.62 15.85
C ALA A 3 6.44 14.24 16.37
N PHE A 4 5.53 13.43 16.91
CA PHE A 4 4.29 13.89 17.52
C PHE A 4 4.58 14.76 18.76
N HIS A 5 5.46 14.30 19.66
CA HIS A 5 5.88 15.10 20.82
C HIS A 5 6.62 16.39 20.47
N ARG A 6 7.28 16.44 19.31
CA ARG A 6 7.89 17.67 18.80
C ARG A 6 6.88 18.64 18.15
N GLY A 7 5.58 18.32 18.15
CA GLY A 7 4.54 19.16 17.56
C GLY A 7 4.48 19.14 16.03
N VAL A 8 5.18 18.20 15.37
CA VAL A 8 5.16 18.09 13.90
C VAL A 8 3.79 17.64 13.39
N TYR A 9 3.09 16.82 14.17
CA TYR A 9 1.75 16.34 13.85
C TYR A 9 0.72 16.97 14.79
N PRO A 10 -0.34 17.59 14.25
CA PRO A 10 -1.40 18.15 15.08
C PRO A 10 -2.23 17.04 15.73
N TRP A 11 -2.97 17.40 16.77
CA TRP A 11 -4.03 16.55 17.29
C TRP A 11 -5.13 16.41 16.23
N ALA A 12 -5.62 15.18 16.00
CA ALA A 12 -6.67 14.88 15.03
C ALA A 12 -7.78 13.99 15.60
N ALA A 13 -8.51 14.52 16.59
CA ALA A 13 -9.59 13.82 17.26
C ALA A 13 -10.85 13.77 16.38
N ARG A 14 -11.05 14.80 15.56
CA ARG A 14 -12.22 14.95 14.69
C ARG A 14 -11.88 14.57 13.25
N GLN A 15 -12.89 14.12 12.51
CA GLN A 15 -12.77 13.76 11.10
C GLN A 15 -12.09 14.85 10.25
N ARG A 16 -12.52 16.10 10.37
CA ARG A 16 -11.97 17.23 9.59
C ARG A 16 -10.47 17.44 9.83
N GLU A 17 -10.00 17.16 11.04
CA GLU A 17 -8.59 17.32 11.41
C GLU A 17 -7.75 16.20 10.77
N ARG A 18 -8.29 14.97 10.73
CA ARG A 18 -7.66 13.85 10.00
C ARG A 18 -7.61 14.12 8.49
N ALA A 19 -8.70 14.57 7.89
CA ALA A 19 -8.75 14.92 6.48
C ALA A 19 -7.72 16.02 6.13
N ALA A 20 -7.62 17.07 6.94
CA ALA A 20 -6.64 18.14 6.75
C ALA A 20 -5.19 17.66 6.80
N ILE A 21 -4.86 16.59 7.56
CA ILE A 21 -3.52 16.01 7.58
C ILE A 21 -3.16 15.36 6.24
N GLY A 22 -4.13 14.68 5.61
CA GLY A 22 -3.93 13.98 4.34
C GLY A 22 -4.09 14.85 3.09
N ALA A 23 -4.76 15.99 3.22
CA ALA A 23 -5.11 16.89 2.13
C ALA A 23 -3.95 17.17 1.16
N GLY A 24 -4.15 16.81 -0.11
CA GLY A 24 -3.17 17.02 -1.19
C GLY A 24 -1.92 16.15 -1.13
N ARG A 25 -1.81 15.22 -0.18
CA ARG A 25 -0.63 14.37 0.02
C ARG A 25 -0.80 12.98 -0.59
N VAL A 26 0.32 12.34 -0.92
CA VAL A 26 0.36 10.90 -1.15
C VAL A 26 0.62 10.21 0.19
N VAL A 27 -0.40 9.55 0.74
CA VAL A 27 -0.34 8.95 2.08
C VAL A 27 0.20 7.53 2.01
N ARG A 28 1.29 7.23 2.72
CA ARG A 28 1.75 5.85 2.93
C ARG A 28 1.08 5.29 4.19
N ILE A 29 0.06 4.47 4.00
CA ILE A 29 -0.68 3.82 5.07
C ILE A 29 0.20 2.68 5.64
N GLY A 30 0.09 2.42 6.94
CA GLY A 30 0.85 1.33 7.57
C GLY A 30 2.36 1.58 7.71
N THR A 31 2.80 2.85 7.73
CA THR A 31 4.22 3.19 7.93
C THR A 31 4.82 2.70 9.25
N TYR A 32 3.97 2.37 10.23
CA TYR A 32 4.37 1.90 11.56
C TYR A 32 3.67 0.59 11.97
N GLY A 33 3.25 -0.23 11.00
CA GLY A 33 2.59 -1.51 11.26
C GLY A 33 1.51 -1.83 10.25
N ASP A 34 0.77 -2.92 10.50
CA ASP A 34 -0.32 -3.32 9.62
C ASP A 34 -1.47 -2.30 9.66
N PRO A 35 -1.94 -1.79 8.50
CA PRO A 35 -3.02 -0.82 8.48
C PRO A 35 -4.34 -1.35 9.04
N ALA A 36 -4.59 -2.66 8.99
CA ALA A 36 -5.79 -3.29 9.54
C ALA A 36 -5.84 -3.30 11.08
N ALA A 37 -4.72 -3.03 11.74
CA ALA A 37 -4.68 -2.87 13.21
C ALA A 37 -5.26 -1.52 13.67
N VAL A 38 -5.48 -0.59 12.74
CA VAL A 38 -6.06 0.73 13.02
C VAL A 38 -7.52 0.74 12.55
N PRO A 39 -8.47 1.29 13.34
CA PRO A 39 -9.87 1.36 12.93
C PRO A 39 -10.05 2.01 11.55
N ASP A 40 -10.82 1.35 10.68
CA ASP A 40 -10.99 1.72 9.26
C ASP A 40 -11.33 3.20 9.01
N HIS A 41 -12.16 3.79 9.87
CA HIS A 41 -12.60 5.18 9.73
C HIS A 41 -11.43 6.17 9.79
N VAL A 42 -10.34 5.84 10.48
CA VAL A 42 -9.14 6.69 10.54
C VAL A 42 -8.56 6.86 9.15
N TRP A 43 -8.48 5.78 8.37
CA TRP A 43 -8.00 5.82 7.00
C TRP A 43 -8.99 6.49 6.07
N THR A 44 -10.29 6.17 6.19
CA THR A 44 -11.33 6.83 5.40
C THR A 44 -11.29 8.36 5.57
N ASP A 45 -11.12 8.83 6.81
CA ASP A 45 -11.03 10.27 7.09
C ASP A 45 -9.72 10.87 6.57
N LEU A 46 -8.59 10.22 6.83
CA LEU A 46 -7.27 10.70 6.41
C LEU A 46 -7.14 10.79 4.88
N LEU A 47 -7.77 9.87 4.15
CA LEU A 47 -7.66 9.79 2.70
C LEU A 47 -8.68 10.65 1.96
N ARG A 48 -9.68 11.21 2.65
CA ARG A 48 -10.79 11.96 2.05
C ARG A 48 -10.35 13.00 1.01
N ASP A 49 -9.33 13.78 1.36
CA ASP A 49 -8.79 14.86 0.50
C ASP A 49 -7.36 14.55 0.04
N ALA A 50 -6.89 13.31 0.22
CA ALA A 50 -5.54 12.91 -0.17
C ALA A 50 -5.40 12.83 -1.69
N ALA A 51 -4.22 13.19 -2.20
CA ALA A 51 -3.95 13.09 -3.63
C ALA A 51 -3.85 11.62 -4.10
N SER A 52 -3.37 10.73 -3.24
CA SER A 52 -3.30 9.29 -3.47
C SER A 52 -2.85 8.57 -2.19
N HIS A 53 -2.73 7.24 -2.24
CA HIS A 53 -2.16 6.47 -1.15
C HIS A 53 -1.41 5.22 -1.64
N THR A 54 -0.66 4.62 -0.72
CA THR A 54 -0.10 3.28 -0.87
C THR A 54 -0.29 2.51 0.43
N ALA A 55 -0.63 1.23 0.33
CA ALA A 55 -0.87 0.36 1.46
C ALA A 55 -0.70 -1.12 1.07
N TYR A 56 -0.25 -1.92 2.03
CA TYR A 56 -0.41 -3.37 1.99
C TYR A 56 -0.74 -3.85 3.40
N THR A 57 -1.36 -5.03 3.50
CA THR A 57 -1.75 -5.64 4.77
C THR A 57 -1.52 -7.15 4.73
N HIS A 58 -1.21 -7.73 5.89
CA HIS A 58 -1.26 -9.17 6.12
C HIS A 58 -2.66 -9.63 6.56
N ALA A 59 -3.58 -8.74 6.93
CA ALA A 59 -4.95 -9.09 7.27
C ALA A 59 -5.76 -9.43 6.01
N SER A 60 -5.95 -10.73 5.77
CA SER A 60 -6.56 -11.24 4.54
C SER A 60 -7.91 -10.58 4.23
N GLY A 61 -7.99 -9.93 3.08
CA GLY A 61 -9.22 -9.31 2.57
C GLY A 61 -9.66 -8.01 3.25
N TRP A 62 -8.83 -7.44 4.12
CA TRP A 62 -9.11 -6.12 4.69
C TRP A 62 -8.95 -5.02 3.63
N ARG A 63 -10.03 -4.25 3.40
CA ARG A 63 -10.06 -3.05 2.54
C ARG A 63 -9.25 -3.21 1.24
N PRO A 64 -9.61 -4.17 0.37
CA PRO A 64 -8.88 -4.38 -0.88
C PRO A 64 -8.96 -3.17 -1.82
N ASP A 65 -9.95 -2.28 -1.61
CA ASP A 65 -10.04 -0.98 -2.26
C ASP A 65 -8.84 -0.07 -1.93
N LEU A 66 -8.26 -0.18 -0.74
CA LEU A 66 -7.14 0.63 -0.27
C LEU A 66 -5.79 -0.11 -0.29
N ALA A 67 -5.79 -1.38 0.10
CA ALA A 67 -4.58 -2.13 0.40
C ALA A 67 -4.34 -3.29 -0.57
N MET A 68 -3.06 -3.50 -0.88
CA MET A 68 -2.60 -4.73 -1.50
C MET A 68 -2.57 -5.85 -0.45
N GLN A 69 -2.88 -7.09 -0.84
CA GLN A 69 -2.66 -8.26 0.00
C GLN A 69 -1.16 -8.61 0.02
N SER A 70 -0.55 -8.65 1.20
CA SER A 70 0.80 -9.20 1.36
C SER A 70 0.78 -10.70 1.06
N ALA A 71 1.75 -11.16 0.28
CA ALA A 71 1.89 -12.56 -0.09
C ALA A 71 3.37 -12.96 -0.06
N ASP A 72 3.66 -14.09 0.58
CA ASP A 72 5.01 -14.65 0.68
C ASP A 72 5.20 -15.81 -0.31
N SER A 73 4.12 -16.25 -0.98
CA SER A 73 4.17 -17.27 -2.02
C SER A 73 3.32 -16.93 -3.24
N HIS A 74 3.63 -17.56 -4.38
CA HIS A 74 2.80 -17.45 -5.59
C HIS A 74 1.39 -18.03 -5.38
N ALA A 75 1.27 -19.08 -4.57
CA ALA A 75 -0.02 -19.69 -4.25
C ALA A 75 -0.95 -18.73 -3.49
N GLU A 76 -0.43 -18.03 -2.48
CA GLU A 76 -1.16 -16.99 -1.76
C GLU A 76 -1.58 -15.85 -2.69
N ALA A 77 -0.66 -15.43 -3.56
CA ALA A 77 -0.95 -14.34 -4.48
C ALA A 77 -2.08 -14.72 -5.46
N ARG A 78 -2.04 -15.93 -6.04
CA ARG A 78 -3.13 -16.44 -6.88
C ARG A 78 -4.46 -16.52 -6.13
N ALA A 79 -4.44 -16.95 -4.86
CA ALA A 79 -5.66 -17.02 -4.05
C ALA A 79 -6.27 -15.63 -3.80
N ALA A 80 -5.46 -14.59 -3.65
CA ALA A 80 -5.92 -13.21 -3.55
C ALA A 80 -6.43 -12.67 -4.90
N TRP A 81 -5.72 -12.92 -6.00
CA TRP A 81 -6.15 -12.49 -7.34
C TRP A 81 -7.48 -13.12 -7.75
N ALA A 82 -7.72 -14.39 -7.40
CA ALA A 82 -8.99 -15.06 -7.62
C ALA A 82 -10.18 -14.39 -6.90
N LYS A 83 -9.90 -13.60 -5.86
CA LYS A 83 -10.90 -12.78 -5.13
C LYS A 83 -11.00 -11.35 -5.65
N GLY A 84 -10.34 -11.03 -6.77
CA GLY A 84 -10.26 -9.67 -7.34
C GLY A 84 -9.35 -8.72 -6.56
N GLN A 85 -8.51 -9.24 -5.67
CA GLN A 85 -7.58 -8.44 -4.87
C GLN A 85 -6.23 -8.36 -5.58
N ARG A 86 -5.50 -7.26 -5.38
CA ARG A 86 -4.13 -7.14 -5.88
C ARG A 86 -3.15 -7.44 -4.75
N THR A 87 -1.96 -7.92 -5.09
CA THR A 87 -0.96 -8.35 -4.10
C THR A 87 0.31 -7.52 -4.15
N PHE A 88 0.98 -7.45 -3.01
CA PHE A 88 2.39 -7.10 -2.90
C PHE A 88 3.13 -8.38 -2.50
N ARG A 89 3.79 -9.02 -3.46
CA ARG A 89 4.46 -10.31 -3.24
C ARG A 89 5.96 -10.16 -3.10
N VAL A 90 6.53 -10.82 -2.09
CA VAL A 90 7.99 -10.97 -1.97
C VAL A 90 8.44 -12.15 -2.84
N LEU A 91 9.52 -11.97 -3.61
CA LEU A 91 10.12 -12.98 -4.47
C LEU A 91 11.43 -13.47 -3.86
N GLU A 92 11.65 -14.78 -3.85
CA GLU A 92 12.97 -15.36 -3.59
C GLU A 92 13.90 -15.18 -4.80
N SER A 93 13.36 -15.36 -6.00
CA SER A 93 14.09 -15.14 -7.25
C SER A 93 13.28 -14.30 -8.24
N LEU A 94 13.98 -13.47 -9.02
CA LEU A 94 13.38 -12.76 -10.15
C LEU A 94 12.78 -13.70 -11.21
N ALA A 95 13.25 -14.95 -11.26
CA ALA A 95 12.70 -15.97 -12.13
C ALA A 95 11.24 -16.34 -11.77
N ASP A 96 10.84 -16.12 -10.52
CA ASP A 96 9.51 -16.47 -10.00
C ASP A 96 8.45 -15.41 -10.32
N LEU A 97 8.83 -14.32 -11.01
CA LEU A 97 7.91 -13.24 -11.36
C LEU A 97 6.84 -13.72 -12.34
N ASP A 98 5.56 -13.59 -11.97
CA ASP A 98 4.45 -13.87 -12.85
C ASP A 98 4.16 -12.64 -13.73
N LYS A 99 4.76 -12.59 -14.92
CA LYS A 99 4.60 -11.44 -15.84
C LYS A 99 3.15 -11.25 -16.33
N ALA A 100 2.30 -12.27 -16.22
CA ALA A 100 0.90 -12.20 -16.63
C ALA A 100 0.04 -11.45 -15.60
N ASN A 101 0.36 -11.55 -14.31
CA ASN A 101 -0.44 -10.93 -13.24
C ASN A 101 0.30 -9.83 -12.47
N GLU A 102 1.62 -9.81 -12.53
CA GLU A 102 2.47 -8.94 -11.72
C GLU A 102 3.39 -8.07 -12.57
N VAL A 103 3.90 -7.02 -11.94
CA VAL A 103 5.04 -6.26 -12.40
C VAL A 103 6.06 -6.16 -11.27
N LEU A 104 7.35 -6.23 -11.64
CA LEU A 104 8.43 -5.95 -10.71
C LEU A 104 8.31 -4.50 -10.22
N CYS A 105 8.42 -4.29 -8.91
CA CYS A 105 8.30 -2.98 -8.28
C CYS A 105 9.22 -1.97 -8.98
N PRO A 106 8.69 -0.92 -9.66
CA PRO A 106 9.52 -0.01 -10.44
C PRO A 106 10.48 0.85 -9.58
N ALA A 107 10.22 0.93 -8.28
CA ALA A 107 11.07 1.62 -7.31
C ALA A 107 12.18 0.72 -6.71
N SER A 108 12.17 -0.59 -6.99
CA SER A 108 13.21 -1.52 -6.54
C SER A 108 14.55 -1.31 -7.27
N LYS A 109 15.65 -1.75 -6.66
CA LYS A 109 16.98 -1.69 -7.28
C LYS A 109 17.06 -2.57 -8.52
N GLU A 110 16.42 -3.72 -8.47
CA GLU A 110 16.39 -4.74 -9.51
C GLU A 110 15.62 -4.26 -10.74
N ALA A 111 14.64 -3.38 -10.57
CA ALA A 111 13.98 -2.69 -11.68
C ALA A 111 14.76 -1.46 -12.19
N GLY A 112 15.86 -1.07 -11.54
CA GLY A 112 16.66 0.10 -11.86
C GLY A 112 16.19 1.40 -11.21
N GLN A 113 15.40 1.34 -10.12
CA GLN A 113 14.92 2.49 -9.34
C GLN A 113 14.29 3.60 -10.22
N ARG A 114 13.43 3.20 -11.16
CA ARG A 114 12.89 4.10 -12.20
C ARG A 114 11.94 5.17 -11.67
N THR A 115 11.47 5.03 -10.43
CA THR A 115 10.51 5.92 -9.80
C THR A 115 10.57 5.82 -8.28
N THR A 116 9.77 6.62 -7.58
CA THR A 116 9.56 6.53 -6.13
C THR A 116 8.15 6.04 -5.83
N CYS A 117 7.90 5.51 -4.63
CA CYS A 117 6.54 5.10 -4.24
C CYS A 117 5.52 6.25 -4.34
N ALA A 118 5.93 7.48 -4.01
CA ALA A 118 5.08 8.66 -4.07
C ALA A 118 4.70 9.06 -5.51
N ALA A 119 5.58 8.81 -6.48
CA ALA A 119 5.28 9.03 -7.90
C ALA A 119 4.51 7.86 -8.53
N CYS A 120 4.90 6.62 -8.18
CA CYS A 120 4.37 5.37 -8.73
C CYS A 120 2.92 5.10 -8.33
N LYS A 121 2.61 5.15 -7.03
CA LYS A 121 1.27 4.98 -6.45
C LYS A 121 0.55 3.65 -6.77
N LEU A 122 1.23 2.68 -7.39
CA LEU A 122 0.61 1.42 -7.81
C LEU A 122 0.14 0.54 -6.64
N CYS A 123 0.66 0.72 -5.43
CA CYS A 123 0.26 -0.05 -4.25
C CYS A 123 -0.99 0.51 -3.54
N GLY A 124 -1.95 1.09 -4.26
CA GLY A 124 -3.19 1.65 -3.68
C GLY A 124 -4.38 0.67 -3.68
N GLY A 125 -4.17 -0.63 -3.52
CA GLY A 125 -5.25 -1.63 -3.62
C GLY A 125 -5.93 -1.63 -4.99
N THR A 126 -7.23 -1.91 -5.04
CA THR A 126 -8.02 -1.90 -6.28
C THR A 126 -8.48 -0.50 -6.69
N SER A 127 -8.19 0.55 -5.91
CA SER A 127 -8.48 1.94 -6.31
C SER A 127 -7.61 2.43 -7.47
N THR A 128 -6.50 1.75 -7.78
CA THR A 128 -5.66 2.11 -8.94
C THR A 128 -6.21 1.51 -10.23
N ALA A 129 -6.03 2.21 -11.36
CA ALA A 129 -6.42 1.71 -12.69
C ALA A 129 -5.56 0.51 -13.17
N SER A 130 -4.46 0.19 -12.50
CA SER A 130 -3.60 -0.93 -12.91
C SER A 130 -4.20 -2.26 -12.46
N PRO A 131 -4.37 -3.24 -13.37
CA PRO A 131 -4.79 -4.59 -12.98
C PRO A 131 -3.64 -5.42 -12.40
N LYS A 132 -2.39 -4.97 -12.56
CA LYS A 132 -1.20 -5.75 -12.20
C LYS A 132 -0.90 -5.67 -10.71
N SER A 133 -0.62 -6.78 -10.08
CA SER A 133 -0.04 -6.85 -8.74
C SER A 133 1.44 -6.43 -8.75
N ILE A 134 2.00 -6.17 -7.58
CA ILE A 134 3.40 -5.76 -7.41
C ILE A 134 4.20 -6.92 -6.83
N ALA A 135 5.36 -7.19 -7.41
CA ALA A 135 6.32 -8.13 -6.87
C ALA A 135 7.64 -7.43 -6.54
N ILE A 136 8.31 -7.82 -5.46
CA ILE A 136 9.60 -7.29 -5.05
C ILE A 136 10.54 -8.42 -4.61
N PRO A 137 11.82 -8.42 -5.00
CA PRO A 137 12.78 -9.41 -4.51
C PRO A 137 13.08 -9.23 -3.02
N MET A 138 13.35 -10.33 -2.33
CA MET A 138 13.89 -10.32 -0.97
C MET A 138 15.32 -9.72 -0.98
N HIS A 139 15.72 -9.06 0.10
CA HIS A 139 17.05 -8.48 0.30
C HIS A 139 17.72 -9.06 1.55
#